data_AF-A0A849IL00-F1
#
_entry.id   AF-A0A849IL00-F1
#
_cell.length_a   1.000
_cell.length_b   1.000
_cell.length_c   1.000
_cell.angle_alpha   90.00
_cell.angle_beta   90.00
_cell.angle_gamma   90.00
#
_symmetry.space_group_name_H-M   'P 1'
#
loop_
_entity.id
_entity.type
_entity.pdbx_description
1 polymer ?
#
loop_
_entity_poly.entity_id
_entity_poly.type
_entity_poly.pdbx_seq_one_letter_code
_entity_poly.pdbx_strand_id
1 'polypeptide(L)'
;MSLAVLYSRALYGLDAPLVTVEVHLGSGLPAFTIVGLPEAEVRESRDRVRSALLNARFDFPSRRITVNLAPADLPKESGRFDLPIAVGILAASKQIPPDRLKQYEFAGELALSGDLRPIRGALAMTLVAHRDNRAFILPAENAREATMVKGASIFPASTLNAVCAHLSGLASISRFTDVPDSGHASYPDFSEVRGQLRAKRALEVAAAGGHSVLLIGPPGTGKSMLASCFPGILPEMTEDEALESAAIQSLTVSGFDPRRWRMRPFRSPHHTSSTAAMVGGG
;
A
#
# COMPACT_ATOMS: atom_id res chain seq x y z
N MET A 1 15.03 27.50 5.70
CA MET A 1 16.08 26.49 5.93
C MET A 1 16.35 25.81 4.59
N SER A 2 17.58 25.36 4.32
CA SER A 2 17.90 24.58 3.11
C SER A 2 17.61 23.08 3.27
N LEU A 3 17.09 22.67 4.44
CA LEU A 3 16.73 21.30 4.78
C LEU A 3 15.21 21.21 4.96
N ALA A 4 14.60 20.22 4.35
CA ALA A 4 13.22 19.79 4.59
C ALA A 4 13.22 18.33 5.05
N VAL A 5 12.35 18.01 6.01
CA VAL A 5 12.19 16.66 6.55
C VAL A 5 10.73 16.26 6.41
N LEU A 6 10.52 15.11 5.78
CA LEU A 6 9.21 14.52 5.51
C LEU A 6 9.22 13.07 5.98
N TYR A 7 8.02 12.52 6.16
CA TYR A 7 7.82 11.14 6.57
C TYR A 7 7.17 10.36 5.44
N SER A 8 7.61 9.13 5.27
CA SER A 8 7.08 8.14 4.33
C SER A 8 7.22 6.75 4.95
N ARG A 9 6.89 5.70 4.20
CA ARG A 9 6.91 4.33 4.66
C ARG A 9 7.56 3.43 3.62
N ALA A 10 8.47 2.56 4.07
CA ALA A 10 8.91 1.42 3.26
C ALA A 10 7.87 0.30 3.34
N LEU A 11 8.02 -0.72 2.49
CA LEU A 11 7.29 -1.98 2.65
C LEU A 11 8.31 -3.08 2.91
N TYR A 12 8.09 -3.81 4.01
CA TYR A 12 8.91 -4.95 4.39
C TYR A 12 7.99 -6.10 4.79
N GLY A 13 7.60 -6.91 3.79
CA GLY A 13 6.52 -7.85 3.99
C GLY A 13 5.23 -7.12 4.38
N LEU A 14 4.63 -7.51 5.51
CA LEU A 14 3.44 -6.84 6.07
C LEU A 14 3.75 -5.60 6.91
N ASP A 15 5.01 -5.39 7.26
CA ASP A 15 5.42 -4.21 8.00
C ASP A 15 5.61 -3.03 7.06
N ALA A 16 5.34 -1.85 7.60
CA ALA A 16 5.60 -0.57 6.94
C ALA A 16 6.45 0.33 7.85
N PRO A 17 7.76 0.05 7.95
CA PRO A 17 8.64 0.83 8.80
C PRO A 17 8.74 2.29 8.30
N LEU A 18 8.84 3.20 9.26
CA LEU A 18 8.95 4.64 9.00
C LEU A 18 10.23 4.94 8.21
N VAL A 19 10.07 5.71 7.13
CA VAL A 19 11.18 6.26 6.36
C VAL A 19 11.16 7.78 6.51
N THR A 20 12.25 8.34 7.02
CA THR A 20 12.47 9.79 7.05
C THR A 20 13.14 10.21 5.76
N VAL A 21 12.49 11.13 5.04
CA VAL A 21 12.96 11.70 3.77
C VAL A 21 13.52 13.08 4.06
N GLU A 22 14.83 13.21 4.03
CA GLU A 22 15.52 14.48 4.26
C GLU A 22 16.00 15.02 2.92
N VAL A 23 15.57 16.23 2.57
CA VAL A 23 15.99 16.90 1.33
C VAL A 23 16.78 18.14 1.69
N HIS A 24 18.05 18.16 1.29
CA HIS A 24 18.97 19.26 1.51
C HIS A 24 19.39 19.92 0.19
N LEU A 25 19.32 21.25 0.15
CA LEU A 25 19.81 22.08 -0.94
C LEU A 25 21.14 22.73 -0.56
N GLY A 26 22.25 22.13 -1.03
CA GLY A 26 23.60 22.66 -0.86
C GLY A 26 24.01 23.68 -1.92
N SER A 27 25.11 24.39 -1.66
CA SER A 27 25.81 25.23 -2.63
C SER A 27 26.64 24.40 -3.61
N GLY A 28 26.90 24.94 -4.79
CA GLY A 28 27.74 24.32 -5.83
C GLY A 28 27.00 24.06 -7.14
N LEU A 29 27.66 23.33 -8.05
CA LEU A 29 27.08 22.97 -9.34
C LEU A 29 25.82 22.10 -9.17
N PRO A 30 24.85 22.19 -10.10
CA PRO A 30 23.65 21.35 -10.08
C PRO A 30 24.03 19.86 -10.07
N ALA A 31 23.58 19.16 -9.04
CA ALA A 31 23.77 17.72 -8.88
C ALA A 31 22.59 17.16 -8.08
N PHE A 32 22.22 15.92 -8.33
CA PHE A 32 21.13 15.24 -7.62
C PHE A 32 21.61 13.89 -7.15
N THR A 33 21.47 13.62 -5.85
CA THR A 33 21.92 12.37 -5.23
C THR A 33 20.85 11.89 -4.27
N ILE A 34 20.51 10.60 -4.33
CA ILE A 34 19.72 9.92 -3.29
C ILE A 34 20.63 8.90 -2.62
N VAL A 35 20.74 8.98 -1.29
CA VAL A 35 21.53 8.04 -0.47
C VAL A 35 20.70 6.78 -0.22
N GLY A 36 21.31 5.61 -0.40
CA GLY A 36 20.69 4.33 -0.09
C GLY A 36 19.82 3.71 -1.20
N LEU A 37 19.93 4.20 -2.44
CA LEU A 37 19.29 3.61 -3.63
C LEU A 37 20.31 3.29 -4.74
N PRO A 38 20.04 2.30 -5.61
CA PRO A 38 20.84 2.02 -6.80
C PRO A 38 20.88 3.19 -7.79
N GLU A 39 22.00 3.40 -8.48
CA GLU A 39 22.20 4.56 -9.39
C GLU A 39 21.12 4.70 -10.48
N ALA A 40 20.64 3.58 -11.04
CA ALA A 40 19.59 3.57 -12.05
C ALA A 40 18.27 4.14 -11.50
N GLU A 41 17.85 3.69 -10.31
CA GLU A 41 16.67 4.19 -9.63
C GLU A 41 16.80 5.67 -9.26
N VAL A 42 18.00 6.11 -8.85
CA VAL A 42 18.27 7.53 -8.57
C VAL A 42 18.06 8.38 -9.83
N ARG A 43 18.56 7.91 -10.98
CA ARG A 43 18.42 8.62 -12.25
C ARG A 43 16.96 8.71 -12.68
N GLU A 44 16.22 7.61 -12.59
CA GLU A 44 14.82 7.57 -12.97
C GLU A 44 13.95 8.47 -12.07
N SER A 45 14.13 8.37 -10.74
CA SER A 45 13.42 9.23 -9.79
C SER A 45 13.72 10.71 -10.02
N ARG A 46 15.00 11.06 -10.26
CA ARG A 46 15.38 12.44 -10.63
C ARG A 46 14.63 12.93 -11.86
N ASP A 47 14.62 12.14 -12.93
CA ASP A 47 14.02 12.53 -14.21
C ASP A 47 12.48 12.65 -14.06
N ARG A 48 11.84 11.77 -13.28
CA ARG A 48 10.41 11.87 -12.93
C ARG A 48 10.09 13.10 -12.09
N VAL A 49 10.75 13.27 -10.95
CA VAL A 49 10.54 14.40 -10.02
C VAL A 49 10.80 15.73 -10.71
N ARG A 50 11.89 15.86 -11.48
CA ARG A 50 12.20 17.07 -12.23
C ARG A 50 11.10 17.42 -13.23
N SER A 51 10.67 16.44 -14.03
CA SER A 51 9.64 16.66 -15.04
C SER A 51 8.30 17.03 -14.41
N ALA A 52 7.91 16.32 -13.34
CA ALA A 52 6.70 16.58 -12.58
C ALA A 52 6.67 18.01 -12.02
N LEU A 53 7.77 18.47 -11.41
CA LEU A 53 7.89 19.83 -10.86
C LEU A 53 7.74 20.91 -11.96
N LEU A 54 8.44 20.74 -13.08
CA LEU A 54 8.39 21.71 -14.19
C LEU A 54 7.00 21.77 -14.85
N ASN A 55 6.35 20.61 -15.05
CA ASN A 55 4.99 20.54 -15.59
C ASN A 55 3.95 21.11 -14.62
N ALA A 56 4.18 20.93 -13.31
CA ALA A 56 3.39 21.56 -12.25
C ALA A 56 3.63 23.08 -12.09
N ARG A 57 4.49 23.69 -12.92
CA ARG A 57 4.86 25.12 -12.88
C ARG A 57 5.66 25.53 -11.63
N PHE A 58 6.37 24.57 -11.03
CA PHE A 58 7.37 24.85 -10.00
C PHE A 58 8.77 24.88 -10.58
N ASP A 59 9.68 25.52 -9.85
CA ASP A 59 11.09 25.55 -10.19
C ASP A 59 11.81 24.31 -9.69
N PHE A 60 12.63 23.71 -10.55
CA PHE A 60 13.63 22.73 -10.13
C PHE A 60 14.94 23.45 -9.80
N PRO A 61 15.39 23.50 -8.53
CA PRO A 61 16.54 24.32 -8.14
C PRO A 61 17.84 23.91 -8.85
N SER A 62 18.53 24.87 -9.47
CA SER A 62 19.88 24.71 -10.04
C SER A 62 20.96 24.69 -8.94
N ARG A 63 20.85 23.75 -7.99
CA ARG A 63 21.72 23.59 -6.83
C ARG A 63 22.06 22.12 -6.62
N ARG A 64 22.96 21.84 -5.68
CA ARG A 64 23.23 20.46 -5.25
C ARG A 64 22.09 19.98 -4.36
N ILE A 65 21.31 19.02 -4.83
CA ILE A 65 20.20 18.39 -4.13
C ILE A 65 20.69 17.06 -3.57
N THR A 66 20.57 16.88 -2.25
CA THR A 66 20.88 15.61 -1.59
C THR A 66 19.64 15.14 -0.86
N VAL A 67 19.19 13.94 -1.20
CA VAL A 67 18.08 13.24 -0.57
C VAL A 67 18.65 12.10 0.26
N ASN A 68 18.32 12.07 1.55
CA ASN A 68 18.63 10.96 2.42
C ASN A 68 17.34 10.21 2.77
N LEU A 69 17.33 8.90 2.57
CA LEU A 69 16.22 8.02 2.94
C LEU A 69 16.65 7.16 4.13
N ALA A 70 16.26 7.56 5.34
CA ALA A 70 16.63 6.88 6.57
C ALA A 70 15.48 6.01 7.10
N PRO A 71 15.74 4.80 7.64
CA PRO A 71 17.05 4.16 7.82
C PRO A 71 17.53 3.41 6.55
N ALA A 72 18.86 3.26 6.38
CA ALA A 72 19.48 2.79 5.13
C ALA A 72 19.31 1.29 4.85
N ASP A 73 19.06 0.48 5.87
CA ASP A 73 18.94 -0.98 5.87
C ASP A 73 17.62 -1.52 5.30
N LEU A 74 16.59 -0.69 5.21
CA LEU A 74 15.29 -1.09 4.67
C LEU A 74 15.33 -1.21 3.13
N PRO A 75 14.63 -2.19 2.52
CA PRO A 75 14.42 -2.22 1.08
C PRO A 75 13.54 -1.05 0.68
N LYS A 76 14.04 -0.24 -0.25
CA LYS A 76 13.38 0.99 -0.73
C LYS A 76 13.23 0.88 -2.23
N GLU A 77 11.99 0.80 -2.70
CA GLU A 77 11.68 0.97 -4.13
C GLU A 77 11.47 2.46 -4.40
N SER A 78 12.18 3.03 -5.37
CA SER A 78 12.20 4.48 -5.62
C SER A 78 10.83 5.12 -5.90
N GLY A 79 9.95 4.47 -6.66
CA GLY A 79 8.72 5.09 -7.19
C GLY A 79 7.85 5.78 -6.12
N ARG A 80 7.56 5.10 -5.01
CA ARG A 80 6.70 5.64 -3.94
C ARG A 80 7.27 6.86 -3.21
N PHE A 81 8.59 7.07 -3.30
CA PHE A 81 9.28 8.19 -2.65
C PHE A 81 9.33 9.44 -3.54
N ASP A 82 8.88 9.37 -4.80
CA ASP A 82 8.90 10.51 -5.71
C ASP A 82 8.09 11.69 -5.15
N LEU A 83 6.88 11.44 -4.61
CA LEU A 83 6.06 12.48 -3.97
C LEU A 83 6.77 13.16 -2.78
N PRO A 84 7.20 12.45 -1.70
CA PRO A 84 7.90 13.10 -0.59
C PRO A 84 9.19 13.80 -1.02
N ILE A 85 9.92 13.28 -2.02
CA ILE A 85 11.11 13.94 -2.57
C ILE A 85 10.73 15.26 -3.24
N ALA A 86 9.71 15.28 -4.10
CA ALA A 86 9.26 16.50 -4.79
C ALA A 86 8.79 17.57 -3.79
N VAL A 87 7.95 17.19 -2.81
CA VAL A 87 7.49 18.09 -1.75
C VAL A 87 8.67 18.60 -0.91
N GLY A 88 9.65 17.75 -0.62
CA GLY A 88 10.86 18.14 0.10
C GLY A 88 11.72 19.14 -0.66
N ILE A 89 11.88 18.99 -1.99
CA ILE A 89 12.58 19.96 -2.83
C ILE A 89 11.86 21.31 -2.79
N LEU A 90 10.54 21.31 -2.92
CA LEU A 90 9.72 22.53 -2.87
C LEU A 90 9.83 23.23 -1.52
N ALA A 91 9.77 22.48 -0.42
CA ALA A 91 9.88 23.03 0.93
C ALA A 91 11.29 23.58 1.21
N ALA A 92 12.34 22.84 0.84
CA ALA A 92 13.72 23.27 1.02
C ALA A 92 14.07 24.49 0.14
N SER A 93 13.42 24.63 -1.02
CA SER A 93 13.54 25.80 -1.91
C SER A 93 12.60 26.95 -1.55
N LYS A 94 11.79 26.80 -0.48
CA LYS A 94 10.81 27.80 0.00
C LYS A 94 9.67 28.10 -0.98
N GLN A 95 9.38 27.18 -1.90
CA GLN A 95 8.24 27.30 -2.82
C GLN A 95 6.91 26.90 -2.15
N ILE A 96 6.96 26.14 -1.05
CA ILE A 96 5.81 25.79 -0.20
C ILE A 96 6.17 25.97 1.29
N PRO A 97 5.18 26.24 2.17
CA PRO A 97 5.43 26.38 3.60
C PRO A 97 5.75 25.02 4.26
N PRO A 98 6.80 24.93 5.10
CA PRO A 98 7.22 23.68 5.71
C PRO A 98 6.42 23.30 6.98
N ASP A 99 5.64 24.22 7.54
CA ASP A 99 5.10 24.13 8.91
C ASP A 99 4.18 22.91 9.11
N ARG A 100 3.46 22.52 8.05
CA ARG A 100 2.48 21.43 8.11
C ARG A 100 3.06 20.08 7.72
N LEU A 101 4.28 20.00 7.18
CA LEU A 101 4.85 18.75 6.65
C LEU A 101 4.93 17.65 7.70
N LYS A 102 5.24 17.99 8.95
CA LYS A 102 5.37 17.01 10.06
C LYS A 102 4.06 16.35 10.45
N GLN A 103 2.92 16.93 10.07
CA GLN A 103 1.58 16.41 10.34
C GLN A 103 1.19 15.29 9.37
N TYR A 104 1.96 15.13 8.29
CA TYR A 104 1.67 14.18 7.23
C TYR A 104 2.78 13.15 7.06
N GLU A 105 2.38 12.00 6.54
CA GLU A 105 3.27 11.09 5.82
C GLU A 105 2.81 11.04 4.36
N PHE A 106 3.76 10.85 3.46
CA PHE A 106 3.55 10.94 2.02
C PHE A 106 4.02 9.66 1.34
N ALA A 107 3.25 9.17 0.37
CA ALA A 107 3.69 8.12 -0.53
C ALA A 107 3.01 8.30 -1.89
N GLY A 108 3.72 8.08 -2.98
CA GLY A 108 3.16 8.23 -4.32
C GLY A 108 4.25 8.28 -5.39
N GLU A 109 4.00 7.61 -6.52
CA GLU A 109 4.83 7.74 -7.71
C GLU A 109 4.37 8.95 -8.53
N LEU A 110 5.32 9.72 -9.05
CA LEU A 110 5.04 10.86 -9.92
C LEU A 110 5.20 10.46 -11.39
N ALA A 111 4.13 10.65 -12.17
CA ALA A 111 4.23 10.69 -13.62
C ALA A 111 4.99 11.96 -14.07
N LEU A 112 5.55 11.93 -15.28
CA LEU A 112 6.22 13.11 -15.85
C LEU A 112 5.29 14.33 -15.94
N SER A 113 3.97 14.13 -16.07
CA SER A 113 2.94 15.17 -16.09
C SER A 113 2.72 15.86 -14.74
N GLY A 114 3.18 15.26 -13.63
CA GLY A 114 2.83 15.68 -12.27
C GLY A 114 1.61 14.96 -11.69
N ASP A 115 1.01 14.01 -12.42
CA ASP A 115 -0.03 13.13 -11.88
C ASP A 115 0.55 12.12 -10.88
N LEU A 116 -0.23 11.79 -9.86
CA LEU A 116 0.12 10.77 -8.88
C LEU A 116 -0.39 9.41 -9.34
N ARG A 117 0.54 8.45 -9.45
CA ARG A 117 0.25 7.06 -9.79
C ARG A 117 0.10 6.20 -8.55
N PRO A 118 -0.77 5.18 -8.59
CA PRO A 118 -1.00 4.29 -7.47
C PRO A 118 0.27 3.55 -7.07
N ILE A 119 0.40 3.33 -5.76
CA ILE A 119 1.50 2.57 -5.16
C ILE A 119 0.97 1.23 -4.64
N ARG A 120 1.87 0.27 -4.45
CA ARG A 120 1.53 -0.99 -3.77
C ARG A 120 1.51 -0.80 -2.25
N GLY A 121 0.72 -1.60 -1.55
CA GLY A 121 0.74 -1.69 -0.09
C GLY A 121 0.24 -0.44 0.65
N ALA A 122 -0.64 0.38 0.05
CA ALA A 122 -1.09 1.61 0.72
C ALA A 122 -1.92 1.31 1.98
N LEU A 123 -2.65 0.18 2.00
CA LEU A 123 -3.35 -0.29 3.20
C LEU A 123 -2.37 -0.65 4.32
N ALA A 124 -1.31 -1.40 4.02
CA ALA A 124 -0.29 -1.79 4.99
C ALA A 124 0.45 -0.56 5.56
N MET A 125 0.83 0.39 4.69
CA MET A 125 1.42 1.66 5.12
C MET A 125 0.48 2.44 6.05
N THR A 126 -0.80 2.52 5.68
CA THR A 126 -1.81 3.25 6.47
C THR A 126 -2.01 2.63 7.84
N LEU A 127 -2.04 1.29 7.93
CA LEU A 127 -2.25 0.57 9.18
C LEU A 127 -1.19 0.94 10.22
N VAL A 128 0.07 1.05 9.79
CA VAL A 128 1.18 1.45 10.66
C VAL A 128 1.21 2.97 10.87
N ALA A 129 0.99 3.78 9.83
CA ALA A 129 0.97 5.24 9.93
C ALA A 129 -0.11 5.76 10.89
N HIS A 130 -1.27 5.09 10.94
CA HIS A 130 -2.33 5.41 11.87
C HIS A 130 -1.87 5.35 13.34
N ARG A 131 -1.00 4.39 13.68
CA ARG A 131 -0.45 4.26 15.05
C ARG A 131 0.41 5.45 15.47
N ASP A 132 0.98 6.18 14.51
CA ASP A 132 1.83 7.36 14.73
C ASP A 132 1.06 8.69 14.68
N ASN A 133 -0.28 8.65 14.61
CA ASN A 133 -1.17 9.83 14.61
C ASN A 133 -0.89 10.89 13.52
N ARG A 134 -0.29 10.49 12.39
CA ARG A 134 -0.11 11.36 11.22
C ARG A 134 -1.17 11.11 10.16
N ALA A 135 -1.51 12.17 9.44
CA ALA A 135 -2.37 12.06 8.26
C ALA A 135 -1.59 11.51 7.06
N PHE A 136 -2.21 10.73 6.20
CA PHE A 136 -1.54 10.09 5.06
C PHE A 136 -1.99 10.73 3.75
N ILE A 137 -1.03 11.31 3.01
CA ILE A 137 -1.26 11.83 1.65
C ILE A 137 -0.77 10.79 0.65
N LEU A 138 -1.69 10.26 -0.15
CA LEU A 138 -1.44 9.19 -1.11
C LEU A 138 -2.22 9.39 -2.43
N PRO A 139 -1.92 8.62 -3.50
CA PRO A 139 -2.65 8.71 -4.76
C PRO A 139 -4.14 8.42 -4.56
N ALA A 140 -5.02 9.16 -5.22
CA ALA A 140 -6.47 9.02 -5.05
C ALA A 140 -6.99 7.59 -5.30
N GLU A 141 -6.35 6.84 -6.20
CA GLU A 141 -6.67 5.46 -6.50
C GLU A 141 -6.42 4.50 -5.32
N ASN A 142 -5.47 4.81 -4.44
CA ASN A 142 -5.19 4.02 -3.22
C ASN A 142 -6.12 4.36 -2.04
N ALA A 143 -6.91 5.43 -2.15
CA ALA A 143 -7.69 5.95 -1.02
C ALA A 143 -8.72 4.94 -0.47
N ARG A 144 -9.33 4.17 -1.36
CA ARG A 144 -10.33 3.16 -1.01
C ARG A 144 -9.77 2.04 -0.14
N GLU A 145 -8.59 1.51 -0.47
CA GLU A 145 -7.95 0.48 0.36
C GLU A 145 -7.39 1.06 1.67
N ALA A 146 -6.84 2.28 1.64
CA ALA A 146 -6.29 2.92 2.83
C ALA A 146 -7.38 3.21 3.88
N THR A 147 -8.59 3.55 3.46
CA THR A 147 -9.71 3.90 4.35
C THR A 147 -10.30 2.70 5.09
N MET A 148 -9.88 1.48 4.73
CA MET A 148 -10.20 0.27 5.50
C MET A 148 -9.63 0.32 6.92
N VAL A 149 -8.56 1.08 7.13
CA VAL A 149 -7.99 1.31 8.46
C VAL A 149 -8.87 2.33 9.19
N LYS A 150 -9.74 1.83 10.06
CA LYS A 150 -10.63 2.67 10.88
C LYS A 150 -9.84 3.71 11.66
N GLY A 151 -10.28 4.96 11.60
CA GLY A 151 -9.64 6.08 12.30
C GLY A 151 -8.47 6.72 11.55
N ALA A 152 -7.93 6.10 10.50
CA ALA A 152 -6.87 6.70 9.70
C ALA A 152 -7.34 7.96 8.97
N SER A 153 -6.48 8.97 8.93
CA SER A 153 -6.76 10.26 8.27
C SER A 153 -6.15 10.26 6.87
N ILE A 154 -6.94 9.89 5.86
CA ILE A 154 -6.49 9.76 4.47
C ILE A 154 -6.85 10.99 3.65
N PHE A 155 -5.84 11.56 2.97
CA PHE A 155 -5.96 12.74 2.10
C PHE A 155 -5.54 12.35 0.67
N PRO A 156 -6.50 11.95 -0.18
CA PRO A 156 -6.22 11.51 -1.53
C PRO A 156 -5.83 12.67 -2.43
N ALA A 157 -4.77 12.49 -3.20
CA ALA A 157 -4.34 13.46 -4.20
C ALA A 157 -4.19 12.80 -5.56
N SER A 158 -4.65 13.48 -6.62
CA SER A 158 -4.45 13.03 -8.01
C SER A 158 -3.22 13.65 -8.66
N THR A 159 -2.72 14.77 -8.14
CA THR A 159 -1.59 15.51 -8.73
C THR A 159 -0.71 16.15 -7.67
N LEU A 160 0.55 16.42 -8.02
CA LEU A 160 1.49 17.18 -7.20
C LEU A 160 0.94 18.57 -6.85
N ASN A 161 0.28 19.23 -7.81
CA ASN A 161 -0.34 20.54 -7.60
C ASN A 161 -1.41 20.54 -6.52
N ALA A 162 -2.24 19.50 -6.46
CA ALA A 162 -3.25 19.36 -5.41
C ALA A 162 -2.61 19.26 -4.03
N VAL A 163 -1.51 18.49 -3.90
CA VAL A 163 -0.76 18.37 -2.65
C VAL A 163 -0.15 19.72 -2.25
N CYS A 164 0.50 20.41 -3.18
CA CYS A 164 1.11 21.71 -2.90
C CYS A 164 0.06 22.77 -2.52
N ALA A 165 -1.08 22.82 -3.20
CA ALA A 165 -2.17 23.74 -2.88
C ALA A 165 -2.73 23.49 -1.47
N HIS A 166 -2.83 22.23 -1.05
CA HIS A 166 -3.23 21.82 0.30
C HIS A 166 -2.24 22.25 1.38
N LEU A 167 -0.96 22.02 1.14
CA LEU A 167 0.10 22.41 2.08
C LEU A 167 0.20 23.93 2.22
N SER A 168 0.01 24.67 1.11
CA SER A 168 0.00 26.13 1.08
C SER A 168 -1.29 26.78 1.58
N GLY A 169 -2.34 26.01 1.88
CA GLY A 169 -3.64 26.53 2.32
C GLY A 169 -4.47 27.21 1.22
N LEU A 170 -4.11 27.02 -0.06
CA LEU A 170 -4.82 27.57 -1.21
C LEU A 170 -6.06 26.76 -1.58
N ALA A 171 -6.01 25.43 -1.40
CA ALA A 171 -7.14 24.53 -1.61
C ALA A 171 -6.99 23.33 -0.68
N SER A 172 -8.03 22.95 0.06
CA SER A 172 -7.95 21.78 0.94
C SER A 172 -8.27 20.50 0.20
N ILE A 173 -7.44 19.47 0.37
CA ILE A 173 -7.82 18.10 0.06
C ILE A 173 -8.77 17.65 1.18
N SER A 174 -9.94 17.13 0.82
CA SER A 174 -10.90 16.58 1.77
C SER A 174 -10.43 15.22 2.27
N ARG A 175 -10.65 14.94 3.56
CA ARG A 175 -10.45 13.60 4.11
C ARG A 175 -11.37 12.63 3.37
N PHE A 176 -10.81 11.51 2.93
CA PHE A 176 -11.60 10.44 2.32
C PHE A 176 -12.35 9.67 3.41
N THR A 177 -13.65 9.52 3.25
CA THR A 177 -14.54 8.87 4.24
C THR A 177 -15.41 7.79 3.62
N ASP A 178 -15.21 7.46 2.35
CA ASP A 178 -15.96 6.41 1.67
C ASP A 178 -15.53 5.06 2.25
N VAL A 179 -16.41 4.48 3.06
CA VAL A 179 -16.27 3.11 3.56
C VAL A 179 -16.91 2.20 2.52
N PRO A 180 -16.13 1.36 1.84
CA PRO A 180 -16.66 0.52 0.77
C PRO A 180 -17.71 -0.45 1.33
N ASP A 181 -18.79 -0.63 0.57
CA ASP A 181 -19.80 -1.64 0.87
C ASP A 181 -19.13 -3.02 0.81
N SER A 182 -19.14 -3.72 1.95
CA SER A 182 -18.56 -5.06 2.03
C SER A 182 -19.42 -5.99 1.19
N GLY A 183 -18.85 -6.51 0.10
CA GLY A 183 -19.52 -7.53 -0.70
C GLY A 183 -19.84 -8.75 0.15
N HIS A 184 -21.00 -9.37 -0.08
CA HIS A 184 -21.32 -10.64 0.56
C HIS A 184 -20.43 -11.72 -0.07
N ALA A 185 -19.67 -12.43 0.77
CA ALA A 185 -18.84 -13.53 0.32
C ALA A 185 -19.73 -14.63 -0.28
N SER A 186 -19.58 -14.88 -1.59
CA SER A 186 -20.27 -15.98 -2.26
C SER A 186 -19.38 -17.21 -2.24
N TYR A 187 -19.55 -18.04 -1.22
CA TYR A 187 -19.00 -19.39 -1.17
C TYR A 187 -20.08 -20.39 -1.58
N PRO A 188 -19.71 -21.54 -2.17
CA PRO A 188 -20.62 -22.66 -2.30
C PRO A 188 -21.21 -23.05 -0.94
N ASP A 189 -22.51 -23.30 -0.88
CA ASP A 189 -23.19 -23.63 0.36
C ASP A 189 -22.81 -25.05 0.81
N PHE A 190 -22.42 -25.18 2.08
CA PHE A 190 -22.08 -26.45 2.73
C PHE A 190 -23.26 -27.44 2.76
N SER A 191 -24.48 -26.93 2.66
CA SER A 191 -25.71 -27.71 2.52
C SER A 191 -25.75 -28.52 1.21
N GLU A 192 -25.12 -28.04 0.13
CA GLU A 192 -25.11 -28.69 -1.19
C GLU A 192 -24.27 -29.97 -1.22
N VAL A 193 -23.33 -30.13 -0.28
CA VAL A 193 -22.50 -31.34 -0.18
C VAL A 193 -23.39 -32.52 0.22
N ARG A 194 -23.61 -33.48 -0.68
CA ARG A 194 -24.41 -34.67 -0.38
C ARG A 194 -23.55 -35.75 0.28
N GLY A 195 -24.02 -36.29 1.41
CA GLY A 195 -23.33 -37.34 2.16
C GLY A 195 -22.11 -36.85 2.96
N GLN A 196 -21.11 -37.73 3.12
CA GLN A 196 -19.84 -37.45 3.81
C GLN A 196 -19.97 -36.94 5.26
N LEU A 197 -20.91 -37.48 6.03
CA LEU A 197 -21.25 -37.01 7.40
C LEU A 197 -20.02 -36.86 8.32
N ARG A 198 -19.09 -37.83 8.28
CA ARG A 198 -17.86 -37.78 9.09
C ARG A 198 -16.95 -36.63 8.68
N ALA A 199 -16.77 -36.41 7.38
CA ALA A 199 -15.95 -35.32 6.87
C ALA A 199 -16.61 -33.96 7.15
N LYS A 200 -17.93 -33.86 6.97
CA LYS A 200 -18.69 -32.66 7.33
C LYS A 200 -18.50 -32.28 8.79
N ARG A 201 -18.69 -33.26 9.69
CA ARG A 201 -18.51 -33.04 11.13
C ARG A 201 -17.08 -32.64 11.48
N ALA A 202 -16.09 -33.26 10.84
CA ALA A 202 -14.68 -32.88 11.04
C ALA A 202 -14.42 -31.44 10.59
N LEU A 203 -14.98 -31.00 9.46
CA LEU A 203 -14.87 -29.61 9.00
C LEU A 203 -15.59 -28.63 9.94
N GLU A 204 -16.77 -28.95 10.45
CA GLU A 204 -17.44 -28.10 11.45
C GLU A 204 -16.60 -27.91 12.71
N VAL A 205 -16.03 -29.00 13.24
CA VAL A 205 -15.15 -28.94 14.42
C VAL A 205 -13.88 -28.14 14.10
N ALA A 206 -13.30 -28.36 12.92
CA ALA A 206 -12.12 -27.61 12.50
C ALA A 206 -12.40 -26.12 12.31
N ALA A 207 -13.54 -25.76 11.72
CA ALA A 207 -13.95 -24.38 11.55
C ALA A 207 -14.17 -23.69 12.90
N ALA A 208 -14.91 -24.32 13.81
CA ALA A 208 -15.16 -23.77 15.14
C ALA A 208 -13.88 -23.65 15.99
N GLY A 209 -12.94 -24.59 15.84
CA GLY A 209 -11.67 -24.63 16.58
C GLY A 209 -10.51 -23.89 15.93
N GLY A 210 -10.68 -23.32 14.73
CA GLY A 210 -9.58 -22.71 13.97
C GLY A 210 -8.48 -23.70 13.56
N HIS A 211 -8.83 -24.97 13.32
CA HIS A 211 -7.86 -26.02 12.98
C HIS A 211 -7.57 -26.08 11.48
N SER A 212 -6.33 -26.39 11.14
CA SER A 212 -5.95 -26.72 9.76
C SER A 212 -6.51 -28.08 9.34
N VAL A 213 -6.94 -28.21 8.08
CA VAL A 213 -7.52 -29.44 7.55
C VAL A 213 -6.74 -29.93 6.33
N LEU A 214 -6.48 -31.24 6.29
CA LEU A 214 -5.98 -31.95 5.11
C LEU A 214 -6.98 -33.04 4.71
N LEU A 215 -7.46 -32.99 3.46
CA LEU A 215 -8.41 -33.97 2.91
C LEU A 215 -7.68 -35.00 2.05
N ILE A 216 -7.64 -36.25 2.51
CA ILE A 216 -6.99 -37.37 1.80
C ILE A 216 -8.04 -38.39 1.38
N GLY A 217 -7.97 -38.87 0.13
CA GLY A 217 -8.80 -39.98 -0.32
C GLY A 217 -8.88 -40.12 -1.85
N PRO A 218 -9.50 -41.20 -2.34
CA PRO A 218 -9.61 -41.52 -3.77
C PRO A 218 -10.22 -40.37 -4.60
N PRO A 219 -9.93 -40.27 -5.91
CA PRO A 219 -10.58 -39.28 -6.78
C PRO A 219 -12.12 -39.44 -6.79
N GLY A 220 -12.85 -38.35 -7.05
CA GLY A 220 -14.32 -38.36 -7.14
C GLY A 220 -15.08 -38.36 -5.80
N THR A 221 -14.41 -38.39 -4.65
CA THR A 221 -15.07 -38.45 -3.33
C THR A 221 -15.61 -37.11 -2.79
N GLY A 222 -15.57 -36.04 -3.60
CA GLY A 222 -16.08 -34.71 -3.21
C GLY A 222 -15.12 -33.84 -2.40
N LYS A 223 -13.83 -34.19 -2.31
CA LYS A 223 -12.82 -33.41 -1.57
C LYS A 223 -12.73 -31.94 -2.00
N SER A 224 -12.74 -31.68 -3.31
CA SER A 224 -12.67 -30.31 -3.83
C SER A 224 -13.91 -29.50 -3.46
N MET A 225 -15.10 -30.12 -3.50
CA MET A 225 -16.36 -29.48 -3.08
C MET A 225 -16.33 -29.17 -1.57
N LEU A 226 -15.89 -30.13 -0.75
CA LEU A 226 -15.71 -29.93 0.70
C LEU A 226 -14.74 -28.78 0.99
N ALA A 227 -13.61 -28.72 0.28
CA ALA A 227 -12.62 -27.66 0.43
C ALA A 227 -13.15 -26.28 -0.01
N SER A 228 -13.92 -26.21 -1.10
CA SER A 228 -14.49 -24.93 -1.58
C SER A 228 -15.61 -24.39 -0.71
N CYS A 229 -16.36 -25.26 -0.02
CA CYS A 229 -17.41 -24.84 0.92
C CYS A 229 -16.83 -24.46 2.30
N PHE A 230 -15.64 -24.97 2.66
CA PHE A 230 -15.05 -24.76 3.99
C PHE A 230 -14.93 -23.29 4.41
N PRO A 231 -14.48 -22.33 3.54
CA PRO A 231 -14.45 -20.91 3.88
C PRO A 231 -15.81 -20.34 4.30
N GLY A 232 -16.92 -20.89 3.79
CA GLY A 232 -18.27 -20.43 4.10
C GLY A 232 -18.80 -20.87 5.46
N ILE A 233 -18.15 -21.82 6.14
CA ILE A 233 -18.51 -22.25 7.50
C ILE A 233 -17.49 -21.81 8.56
N LEU A 234 -16.43 -21.12 8.17
CA LEU A 234 -15.49 -20.51 9.11
C LEU A 234 -16.20 -19.38 9.88
N PRO A 235 -15.81 -19.13 11.15
CA PRO A 235 -16.23 -17.93 11.86
C PRO A 235 -15.91 -16.67 11.06
N GLU A 236 -16.72 -15.62 11.24
CA GLU A 236 -16.46 -14.32 10.64
C GLU A 236 -15.06 -13.81 11.01
N MET A 237 -14.43 -13.10 10.08
CA MET A 237 -13.13 -12.48 10.35
C MET A 237 -13.27 -11.40 11.41
N THR A 238 -12.36 -11.41 12.38
CA THR A 238 -12.17 -10.23 13.23
C THR A 238 -11.67 -9.06 12.38
N GLU A 239 -11.73 -7.84 12.92
CA GLU A 239 -11.20 -6.66 12.22
C GLU A 239 -9.70 -6.83 11.91
N ASP A 240 -8.93 -7.32 12.88
CA ASP A 240 -7.48 -7.51 12.76
C ASP A 240 -7.16 -8.57 11.70
N GLU A 241 -7.87 -9.71 11.72
CA GLU A 241 -7.71 -10.74 10.67
C GLU A 241 -8.03 -10.18 9.27
N ALA A 242 -9.08 -9.36 9.17
CA ALA A 242 -9.49 -8.76 7.90
C ALA A 242 -8.44 -7.76 7.38
N LEU A 243 -7.89 -6.94 8.27
CA LEU A 243 -6.81 -6.01 7.97
C LEU A 243 -5.53 -6.74 7.54
N GLU A 244 -5.12 -7.80 8.24
CA GLU A 244 -3.95 -8.59 7.88
C GLU A 244 -4.11 -9.26 6.51
N SER A 245 -5.26 -9.89 6.26
CA SER A 245 -5.58 -10.48 4.95
C SER A 245 -5.57 -9.44 3.84
N ALA A 246 -6.16 -8.27 4.07
CA ALA A 246 -6.19 -7.18 3.10
C ALA A 246 -4.78 -6.58 2.87
N ALA A 247 -3.96 -6.48 3.91
CA ALA A 247 -2.58 -6.03 3.81
C ALA A 247 -1.76 -6.96 2.92
N ILE A 248 -1.88 -8.28 3.09
CA ILE A 248 -1.24 -9.27 2.20
C ILE A 248 -1.68 -9.05 0.74
N GLN A 249 -2.97 -8.87 0.50
CA GLN A 249 -3.52 -8.68 -0.86
C GLN A 249 -3.03 -7.39 -1.50
N SER A 250 -2.96 -6.28 -0.75
CA SER A 250 -2.50 -4.97 -1.19
C SER A 250 -1.03 -4.97 -1.66
N LEU A 251 -0.22 -5.95 -1.21
CA LEU A 251 1.16 -6.14 -1.67
C LEU A 251 1.27 -6.88 -3.01
N THR A 252 0.23 -7.61 -3.40
CA THR A 252 0.21 -8.38 -4.66
C THR A 252 -0.01 -7.48 -5.87
N VAL A 253 0.37 -7.95 -7.06
CA VAL A 253 0.13 -7.23 -8.33
C VAL A 253 -1.37 -6.96 -8.57
N SER A 254 -2.24 -7.86 -8.09
CA SER A 254 -3.70 -7.72 -8.21
C SER A 254 -4.27 -6.67 -7.24
N GLY A 255 -3.49 -6.22 -6.25
CA GLY A 255 -3.94 -5.31 -5.20
C GLY A 255 -5.01 -5.91 -4.28
N PHE A 256 -5.58 -5.06 -3.44
CA PHE A 256 -6.73 -5.38 -2.61
C PHE A 256 -8.02 -4.81 -3.22
N ASP A 257 -9.05 -5.64 -3.33
CA ASP A 257 -10.41 -5.21 -3.71
C ASP A 257 -11.25 -5.05 -2.44
N PRO A 258 -11.67 -3.83 -2.07
CA PRO A 258 -12.47 -3.61 -0.87
C PRO A 258 -13.80 -4.35 -0.84
N ARG A 259 -14.33 -4.77 -1.99
CA ARG A 259 -15.54 -5.62 -2.04
C ARG A 259 -15.31 -7.02 -1.46
N ARG A 260 -14.05 -7.44 -1.32
CA ARG A 260 -13.64 -8.70 -0.68
C ARG A 260 -13.30 -8.53 0.80
N TRP A 261 -13.67 -7.40 1.41
CA TRP A 261 -13.47 -7.18 2.83
C TRP A 261 -14.11 -8.30 3.67
N ARG A 262 -13.37 -8.80 4.67
CA ARG A 262 -13.76 -9.93 5.54
C ARG A 262 -14.08 -11.24 4.80
N MET A 263 -13.79 -11.33 3.51
CA MET A 263 -13.88 -12.57 2.76
C MET A 263 -12.64 -13.42 3.06
N ARG A 264 -12.85 -14.60 3.66
CA ARG A 264 -11.81 -15.63 3.81
C ARG A 264 -11.19 -15.96 2.45
N PRO A 265 -9.86 -15.81 2.28
CA PRO A 265 -9.19 -16.07 1.01
C PRO A 265 -9.26 -17.56 0.67
N PHE A 266 -9.57 -17.86 -0.59
CA PHE A 266 -9.57 -19.21 -1.13
C PHE A 266 -8.84 -19.23 -2.46
N ARG A 267 -7.94 -20.20 -2.65
CA ARG A 267 -7.24 -20.43 -3.92
C ARG A 267 -7.51 -21.85 -4.38
N SER A 268 -7.88 -21.99 -5.65
CA SER A 268 -8.06 -23.29 -6.33
C SER A 268 -7.10 -23.35 -7.52
N PRO A 269 -5.80 -23.63 -7.30
CA PRO A 269 -4.85 -23.77 -8.40
C PRO A 269 -5.29 -24.88 -9.36
N HIS A 270 -4.90 -24.75 -10.63
CA HIS A 270 -5.21 -25.77 -11.62
C HIS A 270 -4.48 -27.07 -11.26
N HIS A 271 -5.06 -28.23 -11.55
CA HIS A 271 -4.45 -29.53 -11.20
C HIS A 271 -3.12 -29.80 -11.93
N THR A 272 -2.78 -29.01 -12.96
CA THR A 272 -1.47 -29.03 -13.65
C THR A 272 -0.49 -27.99 -13.11
N SER A 273 -0.85 -27.20 -12.10
CA SER A 273 0.05 -26.21 -11.49
C SER A 273 1.25 -26.90 -10.85
N SER A 274 2.45 -26.47 -11.20
CA SER A 274 3.69 -26.97 -10.59
C SER A 274 3.82 -26.49 -9.14
N THR A 275 4.64 -27.17 -8.35
CA THR A 275 4.98 -26.74 -6.98
C THR A 275 5.56 -25.33 -6.97
N ALA A 276 6.40 -24.98 -7.95
CA ALA A 276 6.97 -23.64 -8.09
C ALA A 276 5.87 -22.57 -8.32
N ALA A 277 4.84 -22.89 -9.12
CA ALA A 277 3.71 -22.01 -9.35
C ALA A 277 2.83 -21.83 -8.09
N MET A 278 2.75 -22.84 -7.23
CA MET A 278 1.98 -22.74 -5.97
C MET A 278 2.71 -21.96 -4.88
N VAL A 279 4.04 -22.09 -4.79
CA VAL A 279 4.85 -21.43 -3.75
C VAL A 279 5.17 -19.98 -4.10
N GLY A 280 5.07 -19.58 -5.38
CA GLY A 280 5.25 -18.19 -5.81
C GLY A 280 6.72 -17.80 -6.00
N GLY A 281 7.50 -18.62 -6.71
CA GLY A 281 8.92 -18.37 -6.98
C GLY A 281 9.21 -17.62 -8.28
N GLY A 282 8.53 -16.50 -8.54
CA GLY A 282 8.73 -15.65 -9.73
C GLY A 282 8.48 -14.19 -9.46
#